data_AF-A0A662KLW9-F1
#
_entry.id   AF-A0A662KLW9-F1
#
_cell.length_a   1.000
_cell.length_b   1.000
_cell.length_c   1.000
_cell.angle_alpha   90.00
_cell.angle_beta   90.00
_cell.angle_gamma   90.00
#
_symmetry.space_group_name_H-M   'P 1'
#
loop_
_entity.id
_entity.type
_entity.pdbx_description
1 polymer ?
#
loop_
_entity_poly.entity_id
_entity_poly.type
_entity_poly.pdbx_seq_one_letter_code
_entity_poly.pdbx_strand_id
1 'polypeptide(L)'
;MKRNVHNVFSLIHLCTVFSFFLLITSSAPFCYAYSDLSVEWVKVDKEVVGEGEIVEIKAKVKNLNVGVSRAFAVSFYYDVTDSEHLIGRIYYDSINYYRIPSIKWDTKNKEGKHKIIVHVSDDNEENNYGYCDITILSTRTKAKLLLEEIYYHARPHRNNEYLCIMNVGDKGVDLNGWYVTTQPWKRADKQNKIIFPNIILKPGEKLYVTQNATAFEFETGFWPDYEYYNCSSIPDLKREGRFIMANDGGVICLKDAYNHTIDVVVYGNAYFNEGWTGNAIKKVEKGVVLKRKGCIDTNTSEDWEYNRTFIIGQSDFGVWHGKASKAIAFCSPDCSYKIISEEIESADELLINLYTFTNPFLAEILNESNATVKLFLDGNVIGGIPMEERWIAYMLSKKHEVRYMFGDEENDIYKRYRYNHAKYVVYGNRCIIESANWGKSGIPVNPSYGNREWGIVIESEDMASFLKNVFEYDWNPDFQDSIEFNESSFTHGKPPSDFSISYYIPHGDYTPAFPPFHLNNSFNVTIILSPDNAEEEIKKLIDGAKEEILIEQASIEKEWSNGINHIQKKIEEKNERGVAV
;
A
#
# COMPACT_ATOMS: atom_id res chain seq x y z
N MET A 1 -34.07 10.80 -42.53
CA MET A 1 -34.66 9.58 -43.11
C MET A 1 -34.82 8.55 -42.01
N LYS A 2 -36.08 8.26 -41.65
CA LYS A 2 -36.51 7.18 -40.74
C LYS A 2 -36.80 5.93 -41.57
N ARG A 3 -36.61 4.75 -40.97
CA ARG A 3 -37.42 3.50 -41.11
C ARG A 3 -36.81 2.51 -40.09
N ASN A 4 -37.35 2.22 -38.90
CA ASN A 4 -38.70 1.76 -38.46
C ASN A 4 -39.20 0.54 -39.24
N VAL A 5 -39.37 -0.60 -38.55
CA VAL A 5 -40.58 -1.46 -38.33
C VAL A 5 -40.17 -2.53 -37.27
N HIS A 6 -40.61 -2.48 -36.01
CA HIS A 6 -41.88 -2.91 -35.36
C HIS A 6 -42.06 -4.41 -35.05
N ASN A 7 -42.27 -4.63 -33.74
CA ASN A 7 -42.85 -5.76 -32.98
C ASN A 7 -44.03 -6.50 -33.65
N VAL A 8 -44.31 -7.75 -33.21
CA VAL A 8 -45.54 -8.15 -32.47
C VAL A 8 -45.42 -9.59 -31.91
N PHE A 9 -46.06 -9.77 -30.76
CA PHE A 9 -46.22 -10.89 -29.83
C PHE A 9 -47.10 -12.10 -30.28
N SER A 10 -47.06 -13.15 -29.44
CA SER A 10 -48.16 -14.09 -29.03
C SER A 10 -48.28 -15.43 -29.77
N LEU A 11 -47.98 -16.59 -29.16
CA LEU A 11 -48.73 -17.43 -28.18
C LEU A 11 -49.79 -18.38 -28.82
N ILE A 12 -49.74 -19.67 -28.42
CA ILE A 12 -50.84 -20.66 -28.23
C ILE A 12 -51.00 -21.86 -29.23
N HIS A 13 -50.83 -23.05 -28.62
CA HIS A 13 -51.56 -24.34 -28.72
C HIS A 13 -51.09 -25.57 -29.53
N LEU A 14 -51.15 -26.67 -28.77
CA LEU A 14 -51.14 -28.10 -29.09
C LEU A 14 -51.99 -28.46 -30.31
N CYS A 15 -51.54 -29.48 -31.06
CA CYS A 15 -52.31 -30.72 -31.23
C CYS A 15 -51.47 -31.84 -31.84
N THR A 16 -51.59 -33.01 -31.20
CA THR A 16 -51.14 -34.36 -31.54
C THR A 16 -51.61 -34.85 -32.92
N VAL A 17 -50.74 -35.54 -33.65
CA VAL A 17 -51.15 -36.60 -34.60
C VAL A 17 -50.20 -37.79 -34.46
N PHE A 18 -50.77 -38.89 -33.96
CA PHE A 18 -50.21 -40.24 -33.97
C PHE A 18 -49.99 -40.72 -35.41
N SER A 19 -48.85 -41.36 -35.67
CA SER A 19 -48.74 -42.29 -36.80
C SER A 19 -47.96 -43.52 -36.35
N PHE A 20 -48.73 -44.60 -36.23
CA PHE A 20 -48.29 -45.97 -36.03
C PHE A 20 -47.46 -46.41 -37.23
N PHE A 21 -46.21 -46.83 -37.01
CA PHE A 21 -45.53 -47.78 -37.88
C PHE A 21 -45.03 -48.95 -37.04
N LEU A 22 -45.73 -50.07 -37.20
CA LEU A 22 -45.38 -51.37 -36.64
C LEU A 22 -44.18 -51.90 -37.43
N LEU A 23 -43.00 -51.90 -36.82
CA LEU A 23 -41.84 -52.64 -37.31
C LEU A 23 -41.55 -53.75 -36.30
N ILE A 24 -42.02 -54.94 -36.65
CA ILE A 24 -41.70 -56.19 -35.98
C ILE A 24 -40.25 -56.51 -36.33
N THR A 25 -39.33 -56.15 -35.45
CA THR A 25 -37.99 -56.73 -35.40
C THR A 25 -37.90 -57.58 -34.14
N SER A 26 -37.48 -58.82 -34.32
CA SER A 26 -37.28 -59.78 -33.24
C SER A 26 -36.24 -59.26 -32.25
N SER A 27 -36.69 -58.62 -31.18
CA SER A 27 -35.87 -58.37 -30.01
C SER A 27 -35.65 -59.72 -29.33
N ALA A 28 -34.48 -60.33 -29.58
CA ALA A 28 -33.86 -61.14 -28.55
C ALA A 28 -33.87 -60.30 -27.26
N PRO A 29 -34.20 -60.87 -26.09
CA PRO A 29 -34.15 -60.10 -24.86
C PRO A 29 -32.69 -59.67 -24.70
N PHE A 30 -32.40 -58.39 -24.94
CA PHE A 30 -31.27 -57.75 -24.30
C PHE A 30 -31.59 -57.85 -22.82
N CYS A 31 -31.05 -58.90 -22.19
CA CYS A 31 -30.93 -58.95 -20.75
C CYS A 31 -30.12 -57.70 -20.41
N TYR A 32 -30.78 -56.65 -19.92
CA TYR A 32 -30.09 -55.52 -19.31
C TYR A 32 -29.28 -56.13 -18.19
N ALA A 33 -27.97 -56.27 -18.39
CA ALA A 33 -27.07 -56.66 -17.32
C ALA A 33 -27.20 -55.54 -16.27
N TYR A 34 -27.89 -55.85 -15.18
CA TYR A 34 -27.92 -55.00 -14.00
C TYR A 34 -26.49 -54.60 -13.67
N SER A 35 -26.22 -53.31 -13.49
CA SER A 35 -24.94 -52.87 -12.95
C SER A 35 -25.07 -52.95 -11.42
N ASP A 36 -24.21 -53.73 -10.81
CA ASP A 36 -24.10 -54.04 -9.38
C ASP A 36 -22.67 -53.70 -8.97
N LEU A 37 -22.51 -52.53 -8.37
CA LEU A 37 -21.27 -51.91 -7.94
C LEU A 37 -21.27 -51.85 -6.42
N SER A 38 -20.36 -52.56 -5.78
CA SER A 38 -20.26 -52.54 -4.32
C SER A 38 -19.08 -51.70 -3.84
N VAL A 39 -19.27 -50.96 -2.74
CA VAL A 39 -18.16 -50.36 -1.99
C VAL A 39 -17.64 -51.39 -0.98
N GLU A 40 -16.49 -52.00 -1.27
CA GLU A 40 -15.93 -53.07 -0.45
C GLU A 40 -15.28 -52.54 0.85
N TRP A 41 -14.60 -51.40 0.78
CA TRP A 41 -14.04 -50.73 1.94
C TRP A 41 -13.82 -49.25 1.66
N VAL A 42 -13.77 -48.46 2.74
CA VAL A 42 -13.33 -47.06 2.76
C VAL A 42 -12.23 -46.93 3.80
N LYS A 43 -11.19 -46.17 3.47
CA LYS A 43 -10.05 -45.91 4.36
C LYS A 43 -9.59 -44.47 4.22
N VAL A 44 -9.20 -43.90 5.35
CA VAL A 44 -8.41 -42.67 5.42
C VAL A 44 -6.95 -43.04 5.61
N ASP A 45 -6.04 -42.21 5.11
CA ASP A 45 -4.60 -42.37 5.34
C ASP A 45 -4.21 -42.06 6.79
N LYS A 46 -5.02 -41.25 7.49
CA LYS A 46 -4.88 -40.93 8.92
C LYS A 46 -6.26 -40.95 9.60
N GLU A 47 -6.39 -41.72 10.69
CA GLU A 47 -7.64 -41.80 11.47
C GLU A 47 -7.81 -40.65 12.48
N VAL A 48 -6.70 -40.00 12.85
CA VAL A 48 -6.69 -38.81 13.72
C VAL A 48 -5.82 -37.75 13.07
N VAL A 49 -6.38 -36.56 12.85
CA VAL A 49 -5.74 -35.43 12.18
C VAL A 49 -6.04 -34.12 12.87
N GLY A 50 -5.23 -33.10 12.63
CA GLY A 50 -5.56 -31.73 12.99
C GLY A 50 -6.55 -31.12 12.00
N GLU A 51 -7.43 -30.24 12.47
CA GLU A 51 -8.25 -29.36 11.63
C GLU A 51 -7.35 -28.64 10.61
N GLY A 52 -7.76 -28.62 9.35
CA GLY A 52 -7.01 -27.98 8.26
C GLY A 52 -5.88 -28.83 7.67
N GLU A 53 -5.60 -30.03 8.21
CA GLU A 53 -4.78 -31.00 7.50
C GLU A 53 -5.52 -31.57 6.28
N ILE A 54 -4.75 -31.96 5.27
CA ILE A 54 -5.26 -32.66 4.09
C ILE A 54 -5.19 -34.17 4.32
N VAL A 55 -6.32 -34.85 4.17
CA VAL A 55 -6.50 -36.29 4.34
C VAL A 55 -6.77 -36.93 2.98
N GLU A 56 -6.11 -38.05 2.69
CA GLU A 56 -6.41 -38.86 1.51
C GLU A 56 -7.42 -39.97 1.87
N ILE A 57 -8.58 -39.91 1.23
CA ILE A 57 -9.65 -40.88 1.40
C ILE A 57 -9.67 -41.81 0.19
N LYS A 58 -9.54 -43.11 0.43
CA LYS A 58 -9.61 -44.16 -0.59
C LYS A 58 -10.80 -45.04 -0.35
N ALA A 59 -11.40 -45.52 -1.43
CA ALA A 59 -12.34 -46.63 -1.36
C ALA A 59 -11.98 -47.68 -2.39
N LYS A 60 -12.46 -48.91 -2.20
CA LYS A 60 -12.41 -49.93 -3.25
C LYS A 60 -13.82 -50.24 -3.71
N VAL A 61 -14.06 -50.00 -4.99
CA VAL A 61 -15.33 -50.28 -5.66
C VAL A 61 -15.15 -51.50 -6.54
N LYS A 62 -16.04 -52.49 -6.41
CA LYS A 62 -16.03 -53.74 -7.18
C LYS A 62 -17.22 -53.80 -8.11
N ASN A 63 -17.01 -54.34 -9.31
CA ASN A 63 -18.12 -54.81 -10.15
C ASN A 63 -18.45 -56.24 -9.76
N LEU A 64 -19.69 -56.50 -9.34
CA LEU A 64 -20.15 -57.84 -8.96
C LEU A 64 -20.73 -58.62 -10.15
N ASN A 65 -20.90 -57.99 -11.31
CA ASN A 65 -21.41 -58.65 -12.51
C ASN A 65 -20.30 -59.25 -13.38
N VAL A 66 -20.73 -60.10 -14.30
CA VAL A 66 -19.90 -60.59 -15.40
C VAL A 66 -19.83 -59.52 -16.49
N GLY A 67 -18.64 -58.98 -16.74
CA GLY A 67 -18.38 -58.02 -17.82
C GLY A 67 -18.01 -56.62 -17.33
N VAL A 68 -18.16 -55.62 -18.20
CA VAL A 68 -17.77 -54.23 -17.93
C VAL A 68 -19.00 -53.41 -17.53
N SER A 69 -18.90 -52.58 -16.49
CA SER A 69 -19.99 -51.70 -16.06
C SER A 69 -20.28 -50.57 -17.06
N ARG A 70 -21.44 -49.92 -16.90
CA ARG A 70 -21.70 -48.58 -17.45
C ARG A 70 -20.85 -47.51 -16.75
N ALA A 71 -20.85 -46.30 -17.29
CA ALA A 71 -20.23 -45.15 -16.65
C ALA A 71 -20.90 -44.84 -15.30
N PHE A 72 -20.10 -44.48 -14.30
CA PHE A 72 -20.56 -44.26 -12.94
C PHE A 72 -19.72 -43.21 -12.22
N ALA A 73 -20.25 -42.71 -11.10
CA ALA A 73 -19.57 -41.79 -10.22
C ALA A 73 -19.45 -42.37 -8.83
N VAL A 74 -18.29 -42.18 -8.20
CA VAL A 74 -18.06 -42.46 -6.79
C VAL A 74 -18.05 -41.13 -6.06
N SER A 75 -18.99 -40.95 -5.15
CA SER A 75 -19.15 -39.74 -4.34
C SER A 75 -18.64 -39.98 -2.92
N PHE A 76 -17.90 -39.02 -2.40
CA PHE A 76 -17.34 -39.02 -1.05
C PHE A 76 -18.03 -37.93 -0.23
N TYR A 77 -18.52 -38.27 0.96
CA TYR A 77 -19.19 -37.37 1.90
C TYR A 77 -18.62 -37.54 3.31
N TYR A 78 -18.93 -36.60 4.20
CA TYR A 78 -18.76 -36.75 5.65
C TYR A 78 -20.10 -36.55 6.37
N ASP A 79 -20.41 -37.40 7.35
CA ASP A 79 -21.61 -37.43 8.21
C ASP A 79 -22.96 -37.63 7.52
N VAL A 80 -23.26 -36.88 6.46
CA VAL A 80 -24.54 -36.86 5.75
C VAL A 80 -24.31 -36.90 4.24
N THR A 81 -25.19 -37.57 3.50
CA THR A 81 -25.11 -37.70 2.04
C THR A 81 -25.91 -36.60 1.34
N ASP A 82 -25.46 -35.36 1.47
CA ASP A 82 -26.06 -34.19 0.82
C ASP A 82 -25.00 -33.29 0.14
N SER A 83 -25.43 -32.18 -0.45
CA SER A 83 -24.53 -31.25 -1.15
C SER A 83 -23.58 -30.47 -0.23
N GLU A 84 -23.96 -30.19 1.01
CA GLU A 84 -23.14 -29.45 1.99
C GLU A 84 -22.03 -30.31 2.59
N HIS A 85 -22.24 -31.62 2.55
CA HIS A 85 -21.34 -32.63 3.09
C HIS A 85 -20.52 -33.36 2.01
N LEU A 86 -20.72 -33.01 0.73
CA LEU A 86 -19.98 -33.59 -0.39
C LEU A 86 -18.51 -33.14 -0.36
N ILE A 87 -17.60 -34.09 -0.19
CA ILE A 87 -16.15 -33.90 -0.32
C ILE A 87 -15.76 -33.83 -1.80
N GLY A 88 -16.38 -34.67 -2.64
CA GLY A 88 -16.24 -34.62 -4.08
C GLY A 88 -16.61 -35.92 -4.79
N ARG A 89 -16.43 -35.95 -6.11
CA ARG A 89 -16.80 -37.07 -6.98
C ARG A 89 -15.67 -37.47 -7.91
N ILE A 90 -15.56 -38.77 -8.16
CA ILE A 90 -14.66 -39.34 -9.17
C ILE A 90 -15.51 -40.07 -10.20
N TYR A 91 -15.30 -39.73 -11.47
CA TYR A 91 -16.05 -40.31 -12.58
C TYR A 91 -15.21 -41.36 -13.29
N TYR A 92 -15.85 -42.47 -13.65
CA TYR A 92 -15.26 -43.52 -14.45
C TYR A 92 -16.17 -43.87 -15.62
N ASP A 93 -15.59 -44.03 -16.81
CA ASP A 93 -16.32 -44.52 -17.98
C ASP A 93 -16.79 -45.96 -17.79
N SER A 94 -16.01 -46.77 -17.07
CA SER A 94 -16.34 -48.16 -16.74
C SER A 94 -15.38 -48.82 -15.73
N ILE A 95 -15.82 -49.96 -15.18
CA ILE A 95 -15.05 -50.88 -14.35
C ILE A 95 -15.24 -52.32 -14.82
N ASN A 96 -14.15 -53.10 -14.92
CA ASN A 96 -14.22 -54.54 -15.22
C ASN A 96 -14.23 -55.36 -13.93
N TYR A 97 -13.25 -55.16 -13.04
CA TYR A 97 -13.12 -55.94 -11.80
C TYR A 97 -13.19 -55.08 -10.53
N TYR A 98 -12.21 -54.20 -10.31
CA TYR A 98 -12.27 -53.18 -9.25
C TYR A 98 -11.57 -51.87 -9.66
N ARG A 99 -11.86 -50.79 -8.92
CA ARG A 99 -11.21 -49.48 -8.97
C ARG A 99 -10.93 -49.04 -7.54
N ILE A 100 -9.89 -48.22 -7.36
CA ILE A 100 -9.55 -47.62 -6.08
C ILE A 100 -9.65 -46.09 -6.24
N PRO A 101 -10.87 -45.52 -6.22
CA PRO A 101 -11.05 -44.08 -6.17
C PRO A 101 -10.34 -43.47 -4.95
N SER A 102 -9.67 -42.33 -5.16
CA SER A 102 -8.97 -41.57 -4.12
C SER A 102 -9.27 -40.09 -4.22
N ILE A 103 -9.66 -39.45 -3.13
CA ILE A 103 -9.88 -38.00 -3.05
C ILE A 103 -9.11 -37.41 -1.87
N LYS A 104 -8.66 -36.17 -2.02
CA LYS A 104 -8.03 -35.40 -0.95
C LYS A 104 -9.02 -34.40 -0.36
N TRP A 105 -9.23 -34.48 0.95
CA TRP A 105 -10.13 -33.62 1.72
C TRP A 105 -9.32 -32.67 2.60
N ASP A 106 -9.66 -31.39 2.59
CA ASP A 106 -9.12 -30.38 3.52
C ASP A 106 -10.10 -30.24 4.68
N THR A 107 -9.61 -30.56 5.88
CA THR A 107 -10.42 -30.69 7.10
C THR A 107 -10.67 -29.37 7.82
N LYS A 108 -10.35 -28.24 7.19
CA LYS A 108 -10.59 -26.90 7.75
C LYS A 108 -12.06 -26.69 8.13
N ASN A 109 -12.32 -26.13 9.31
CA ASN A 109 -13.65 -25.90 9.88
C ASN A 109 -14.47 -27.19 10.11
N LYS A 110 -13.80 -28.34 10.33
CA LYS A 110 -14.42 -29.66 10.55
C LYS A 110 -13.89 -30.33 11.83
N GLU A 111 -13.71 -29.57 12.90
CA GLU A 111 -13.35 -30.16 14.21
C GLU A 111 -14.44 -31.13 14.67
N GLY A 112 -14.03 -32.30 15.18
CA GLY A 112 -14.92 -33.27 15.77
C GLY A 112 -14.68 -34.70 15.28
N LYS A 113 -15.61 -35.59 15.65
CA LYS A 113 -15.65 -36.95 15.11
C LYS A 113 -16.58 -36.97 13.92
N HIS A 114 -16.09 -37.49 12.81
CA HIS A 114 -16.83 -37.55 11.56
C HIS A 114 -16.86 -38.97 11.01
N LYS A 115 -17.96 -39.30 10.33
CA LYS A 115 -18.10 -40.53 9.56
C LYS A 115 -17.89 -40.22 8.09
N ILE A 116 -16.88 -40.79 7.47
CA ILE A 116 -16.72 -40.75 6.01
C ILE A 116 -17.69 -41.73 5.38
N ILE A 117 -18.40 -41.27 4.35
CA ILE A 117 -19.38 -42.06 3.59
C ILE A 117 -18.94 -42.05 2.12
N VAL A 118 -18.79 -43.23 1.53
CA VAL A 118 -18.56 -43.36 0.09
C VAL A 118 -19.74 -44.04 -0.53
N HIS A 119 -20.27 -43.43 -1.59
CA HIS A 119 -21.44 -43.91 -2.31
C HIS A 119 -21.12 -44.08 -3.80
N VAL A 120 -21.47 -45.24 -4.36
CA VAL A 120 -21.53 -45.46 -5.81
C VAL A 120 -22.99 -45.62 -6.22
N SER A 121 -23.43 -44.94 -7.27
CA SER A 121 -24.82 -45.06 -7.73
C SER A 121 -24.93 -46.14 -8.81
N ASP A 122 -25.78 -47.12 -8.57
CA ASP A 122 -26.12 -48.18 -9.52
C ASP A 122 -27.62 -48.55 -9.45
N ASP A 123 -28.00 -49.71 -10.00
CA ASP A 123 -29.39 -50.21 -9.99
C ASP A 123 -29.73 -51.09 -8.75
N ASN A 124 -28.77 -51.32 -7.84
CA ASN A 124 -28.87 -52.15 -6.62
C ASN A 124 -28.40 -51.39 -5.36
N GLU A 125 -29.34 -50.82 -4.60
CA GLU A 125 -29.01 -49.91 -3.49
C GLU A 125 -28.37 -50.56 -2.25
N GLU A 126 -28.38 -51.90 -2.12
CA GLU A 126 -28.04 -52.57 -0.85
C GLU A 126 -26.54 -52.53 -0.48
N ASN A 127 -25.63 -52.39 -1.45
CA ASN A 127 -24.17 -52.49 -1.26
C ASN A 127 -23.38 -51.26 -1.73
N ASN A 128 -24.11 -50.18 -2.06
CA ASN A 128 -23.58 -48.97 -2.66
C ASN A 128 -22.82 -48.06 -1.70
N TYR A 129 -22.86 -48.36 -0.40
CA TYR A 129 -22.28 -47.52 0.64
C TYR A 129 -21.13 -48.21 1.37
N GLY A 130 -20.06 -47.46 1.60
CA GLY A 130 -18.98 -47.83 2.52
C GLY A 130 -18.66 -46.71 3.50
N TYR A 131 -18.06 -47.08 4.63
CA TYR A 131 -17.88 -46.18 5.76
C TYR A 131 -16.49 -46.33 6.41
N CYS A 132 -15.98 -45.23 6.96
CA CYS A 132 -14.92 -45.26 7.98
C CYS A 132 -15.06 -44.03 8.89
N ASP A 133 -14.44 -44.07 10.07
CA ASP A 133 -14.49 -42.96 11.01
C ASP A 133 -13.16 -42.18 11.00
N ILE A 134 -13.23 -40.89 11.29
CA ILE A 134 -12.07 -40.01 11.46
C ILE A 134 -12.31 -39.04 12.61
N THR A 135 -11.25 -38.72 13.36
CA THR A 135 -11.26 -37.69 14.40
C THR A 135 -10.40 -36.50 13.98
N ILE A 136 -10.98 -35.31 13.99
CA ILE A 136 -10.33 -34.05 13.63
C ILE A 136 -10.20 -33.19 14.88
N LEU A 137 -8.97 -32.92 15.29
CA LEU A 137 -8.62 -32.16 16.50
C LEU A 137 -8.47 -30.67 16.18
N SER A 138 -9.00 -29.76 17.01
CA SER A 138 -8.74 -28.32 16.82
C SER A 138 -7.25 -28.01 16.86
N THR A 139 -6.80 -27.26 15.86
CA THR A 139 -5.41 -26.76 15.69
C THR A 139 -5.35 -25.24 15.65
N ARG A 140 -6.48 -24.56 15.87
CA ARG A 140 -6.58 -23.09 15.76
C ARG A 140 -5.64 -22.38 16.73
N THR A 141 -4.85 -21.49 16.16
CA THR A 141 -4.05 -20.53 16.91
C THR A 141 -4.88 -19.30 17.32
N LYS A 142 -4.48 -18.65 18.42
CA LYS A 142 -5.05 -17.37 18.89
C LYS A 142 -4.11 -16.18 18.62
N ALA A 143 -3.21 -16.32 17.65
CA ALA A 143 -2.28 -15.27 17.29
C ALA A 143 -3.01 -14.02 16.79
N LYS A 144 -2.42 -12.86 17.05
CA LYS A 144 -2.89 -11.56 16.57
C LYS A 144 -1.82 -10.94 15.69
N LEU A 145 -1.82 -11.35 14.43
CA LEU A 145 -0.96 -10.79 13.39
C LEU A 145 -1.83 -10.07 12.37
N LEU A 146 -1.36 -8.93 11.87
CA LEU A 146 -2.03 -8.18 10.81
C LEU A 146 -1.08 -7.99 9.63
N LEU A 147 -1.64 -8.05 8.43
CA LEU A 147 -1.07 -7.44 7.23
C LEU A 147 -1.22 -5.92 7.39
N GLU A 148 -0.10 -5.24 7.59
CA GLU A 148 -0.04 -3.81 7.87
C GLU A 148 0.16 -2.98 6.58
N GLU A 149 1.03 -3.47 5.69
CA GLU A 149 1.33 -2.81 4.43
C GLU A 149 1.25 -3.81 3.28
N ILE A 150 0.65 -3.38 2.17
CA ILE A 150 0.58 -4.16 0.92
C ILE A 150 0.99 -3.25 -0.23
N TYR A 151 2.06 -3.61 -0.91
CA TYR A 151 2.50 -2.99 -2.15
C TYR A 151 2.36 -3.99 -3.29
N TYR A 152 1.19 -3.95 -3.93
CA TYR A 152 0.83 -4.89 -4.99
C TYR A 152 1.04 -4.34 -6.40
N HIS A 153 1.09 -3.02 -6.57
CA HIS A 153 1.19 -2.36 -7.88
C HIS A 153 2.57 -1.72 -8.03
N ALA A 154 3.57 -2.58 -8.25
CA ALA A 154 4.96 -2.15 -8.38
C ALA A 154 5.14 -1.17 -9.56
N ARG A 155 6.05 -0.21 -9.40
CA ARG A 155 6.51 0.63 -10.51
C ARG A 155 7.14 -0.24 -11.61
N PRO A 156 7.05 0.18 -12.88
CA PRO A 156 7.69 -0.52 -13.99
C PRO A 156 9.14 -0.87 -13.68
N HIS A 157 9.57 -2.06 -14.13
CA HIS A 157 10.94 -2.54 -14.02
C HIS A 157 11.48 -2.76 -12.59
N ARG A 158 10.67 -2.58 -11.53
CA ARG A 158 11.10 -2.82 -10.13
C ARG A 158 10.89 -4.25 -9.65
N ASN A 159 9.76 -4.89 -9.97
CA ASN A 159 9.42 -6.25 -9.51
C ASN A 159 9.66 -6.45 -8.00
N ASN A 160 9.20 -5.48 -7.19
CA ASN A 160 9.42 -5.41 -5.74
C ASN A 160 8.10 -5.33 -4.98
N GLU A 161 7.06 -6.02 -5.49
CA GLU A 161 5.84 -6.31 -4.75
C GLU A 161 6.19 -6.74 -3.31
N TYR A 162 5.60 -6.12 -2.28
CA TYR A 162 5.91 -6.45 -0.88
C TYR A 162 4.69 -6.45 0.03
N LEU A 163 4.86 -7.10 1.18
CA LEU A 163 3.93 -7.01 2.30
C LEU A 163 4.68 -6.86 3.63
N CYS A 164 4.02 -6.22 4.60
CA CYS A 164 4.46 -6.15 5.98
C CYS A 164 3.49 -6.91 6.89
N ILE A 165 4.01 -7.77 7.76
CA ILE A 165 3.25 -8.43 8.84
C ILE A 165 3.65 -7.81 10.17
N MET A 166 2.68 -7.36 10.96
CA MET A 166 2.90 -6.83 12.30
C MET A 166 2.29 -7.75 13.35
N ASN A 167 3.04 -8.03 14.42
CA ASN A 167 2.47 -8.66 15.61
C ASN A 167 1.84 -7.62 16.54
N VAL A 168 0.51 -7.60 16.58
CA VAL A 168 -0.28 -6.70 17.45
C VAL A 168 -0.75 -7.39 18.74
N GLY A 169 -0.31 -8.62 18.97
CA GLY A 169 -0.51 -9.36 20.21
C GLY A 169 0.47 -9.00 21.32
N ASP A 170 0.31 -9.66 22.46
CA ASP A 170 1.14 -9.52 23.66
C ASP A 170 2.18 -10.66 23.80
N LYS A 171 2.23 -11.58 22.83
CA LYS A 171 3.12 -12.75 22.83
C LYS A 171 3.82 -12.92 21.50
N GLY A 172 5.00 -13.53 21.53
CA GLY A 172 5.70 -13.95 20.31
C GLY A 172 4.93 -15.04 19.57
N VAL A 173 4.94 -15.00 18.25
CA VAL A 173 4.27 -15.97 17.38
C VAL A 173 5.30 -16.70 16.53
N ASP A 174 5.33 -18.03 16.63
CA ASP A 174 6.13 -18.89 15.75
C ASP A 174 5.41 -19.04 14.40
N LEU A 175 6.06 -18.57 13.33
CA LEU A 175 5.54 -18.61 11.96
C LEU A 175 5.94 -19.87 11.20
N ASN A 176 6.55 -20.87 11.84
CA ASN A 176 6.99 -22.07 11.14
C ASN A 176 5.86 -22.74 10.34
N GLY A 177 6.01 -22.81 9.02
CA GLY A 177 5.02 -23.40 8.11
C GLY A 177 3.78 -22.54 7.86
N TRP A 178 3.66 -21.37 8.49
CA TRP A 178 2.68 -20.36 8.13
C TRP A 178 2.98 -19.84 6.73
N TYR A 179 2.00 -19.23 6.08
CA TYR A 179 2.19 -18.80 4.71
C TYR A 179 1.26 -17.67 4.31
N VAL A 180 1.64 -16.95 3.26
CA VAL A 180 0.75 -16.00 2.57
C VAL A 180 0.32 -16.61 1.24
N THR A 181 -0.96 -16.49 0.90
CA THR A 181 -1.50 -16.92 -0.39
C THR A 181 -2.35 -15.84 -1.04
N THR A 182 -2.34 -15.83 -2.39
CA THR A 182 -3.26 -15.01 -3.20
C THR A 182 -4.44 -15.80 -3.78
N GLN A 183 -4.60 -17.07 -3.38
CA GLN A 183 -5.67 -17.95 -3.89
C GLN A 183 -6.38 -18.71 -2.76
N PRO A 184 -6.83 -18.05 -1.68
CA PRO A 184 -7.34 -18.70 -0.47
C PRO A 184 -8.56 -19.60 -0.70
N TRP A 185 -9.29 -19.44 -1.81
CA TRP A 185 -10.42 -20.28 -2.20
C TRP A 185 -10.02 -21.68 -2.71
N LYS A 186 -8.74 -21.91 -3.03
CA LYS A 186 -8.24 -23.25 -3.40
C LYS A 186 -7.91 -24.06 -2.16
N ARG A 187 -7.95 -25.39 -2.28
CA ARG A 187 -7.45 -26.32 -1.25
C ARG A 187 -5.98 -26.03 -0.91
N ALA A 188 -5.57 -26.20 0.35
CA ALA A 188 -4.25 -25.76 0.82
C ALA A 188 -3.04 -26.26 -0.01
N ASP A 189 -3.09 -27.49 -0.57
CA ASP A 189 -2.02 -28.06 -1.43
C ASP A 189 -2.07 -27.61 -2.90
N LYS A 190 -3.02 -26.74 -3.26
CA LYS A 190 -3.23 -26.17 -4.60
C LYS A 190 -3.13 -24.65 -4.62
N GLN A 191 -2.87 -24.03 -3.48
CA GLN A 191 -2.67 -22.60 -3.35
C GLN A 191 -1.27 -22.22 -3.80
N ASN A 192 -1.15 -21.15 -4.58
CA ASN A 192 0.15 -20.48 -4.75
C ASN A 192 0.46 -19.71 -3.46
N LYS A 193 1.66 -19.88 -2.91
CA LYS A 193 2.02 -19.33 -1.60
C LYS A 193 3.51 -19.15 -1.37
N ILE A 194 3.83 -18.26 -0.44
CA ILE A 194 5.16 -18.10 0.16
C ILE A 194 5.08 -18.55 1.62
N ILE A 195 6.03 -19.36 2.07
CA ILE A 195 5.98 -20.12 3.33
C ILE A 195 7.11 -19.65 4.23
N PHE A 196 6.76 -19.32 5.47
CA PHE A 196 7.68 -18.84 6.48
C PHE A 196 8.51 -19.99 7.08
N PRO A 197 9.81 -19.76 7.31
CA PRO A 197 10.65 -20.69 8.06
C PRO A 197 10.31 -20.60 9.56
N ASN A 198 11.10 -21.29 10.38
CA ASN A 198 11.03 -21.12 11.82
C ASN A 198 11.56 -19.73 12.23
N ILE A 199 10.64 -18.81 12.46
CA ILE A 199 10.88 -17.45 12.96
C ILE A 199 9.84 -17.11 14.02
N ILE A 200 10.28 -16.44 15.08
CA ILE A 200 9.39 -15.94 16.14
C ILE A 200 9.27 -14.42 15.98
N LEU A 201 8.07 -13.94 15.63
CA LEU A 201 7.77 -12.51 15.55
C LEU A 201 7.32 -12.00 16.93
N LYS A 202 8.09 -11.13 17.58
CA LYS A 202 7.77 -10.62 18.93
C LYS A 202 6.69 -9.54 18.93
N PRO A 203 6.06 -9.23 20.08
CA PRO A 203 5.08 -8.15 20.18
C PRO A 203 5.61 -6.82 19.64
N GLY A 204 4.85 -6.18 18.75
CA GLY A 204 5.22 -4.92 18.10
C GLY A 204 6.25 -5.02 16.98
N GLU A 205 6.86 -6.19 16.76
CA GLU A 205 7.78 -6.38 15.64
C GLU A 205 7.03 -6.46 14.30
N LYS A 206 7.69 -5.97 13.27
CA LYS A 206 7.27 -6.00 11.87
C LYS A 206 8.16 -6.96 11.09
N LEU A 207 7.59 -7.57 10.06
CA LEU A 207 8.28 -8.45 9.13
C LEU A 207 7.98 -8.03 7.69
N TYR A 208 9.01 -7.56 6.99
CA TYR A 208 8.93 -7.15 5.59
C TYR A 208 9.34 -8.29 4.68
N VAL A 209 8.46 -8.61 3.73
CA VAL A 209 8.66 -9.68 2.74
C VAL A 209 8.42 -9.10 1.36
N THR A 210 9.41 -9.24 0.47
CA THR A 210 9.33 -8.67 -0.88
C THR A 210 9.64 -9.68 -1.98
N GLN A 211 9.23 -9.36 -3.20
CA GLN A 211 9.58 -10.12 -4.39
C GLN A 211 11.08 -10.08 -4.67
N ASN A 212 11.72 -8.91 -4.52
CA ASN A 212 13.13 -8.66 -4.85
C ASN A 212 13.68 -7.65 -3.84
N ALA A 213 14.61 -8.08 -2.98
CA ALA A 213 15.13 -7.26 -1.91
C ALA A 213 15.96 -6.08 -2.39
N THR A 214 16.77 -6.25 -3.44
CA THR A 214 17.59 -5.17 -3.99
C THR A 214 16.72 -4.04 -4.56
N ALA A 215 15.65 -4.40 -5.27
CA ALA A 215 14.71 -3.40 -5.80
C ALA A 215 13.81 -2.77 -4.71
N PHE A 216 13.52 -3.52 -3.64
CA PHE A 216 12.85 -2.96 -2.46
C PHE A 216 13.73 -1.93 -1.75
N GLU A 217 14.98 -2.28 -1.47
CA GLU A 217 15.91 -1.39 -0.76
C GLU A 217 16.20 -0.12 -1.57
N PHE A 218 16.37 -0.27 -2.88
CA PHE A 218 16.53 0.86 -3.80
C PHE A 218 15.36 1.86 -3.76
N GLU A 219 14.12 1.41 -3.53
CA GLU A 219 12.97 2.31 -3.44
C GLU A 219 12.64 2.78 -2.02
N THR A 220 13.10 2.07 -0.98
CA THR A 220 12.69 2.33 0.41
C THR A 220 13.82 2.86 1.30
N GLY A 221 15.08 2.65 0.91
CA GLY A 221 16.27 3.00 1.69
C GLY A 221 16.59 2.02 2.83
N PHE A 222 15.92 0.86 2.91
CA PHE A 222 16.24 -0.17 3.90
C PHE A 222 16.01 -1.59 3.36
N TRP A 223 16.69 -2.57 3.97
CA TRP A 223 16.58 -3.98 3.57
C TRP A 223 15.34 -4.66 4.17
N PRO A 224 14.65 -5.53 3.40
CA PRO A 224 13.57 -6.35 3.91
C PRO A 224 14.13 -7.55 4.71
N ASP A 225 13.28 -8.18 5.52
CA ASP A 225 13.68 -9.37 6.29
C ASP A 225 13.81 -10.61 5.42
N TYR A 226 12.96 -10.74 4.40
CA TYR A 226 12.95 -11.85 3.46
C TYR A 226 12.61 -11.42 2.03
N GLU A 227 13.09 -12.20 1.07
CA GLU A 227 12.61 -12.17 -0.31
C GLU A 227 12.01 -13.51 -0.75
N TYR A 228 11.30 -13.58 -1.88
CA TYR A 228 10.76 -14.84 -2.42
C TYR A 228 11.17 -15.15 -3.87
N TYR A 229 12.13 -14.38 -4.37
CA TYR A 229 12.98 -14.70 -5.50
C TYR A 229 14.42 -14.36 -5.11
N ASN A 230 15.34 -15.29 -5.40
CA ASN A 230 16.77 -15.10 -5.15
C ASN A 230 17.33 -13.97 -6.00
N CYS A 231 17.39 -12.76 -5.42
CA CYS A 231 17.83 -11.53 -6.07
C CYS A 231 18.98 -10.86 -5.31
N SER A 232 19.27 -11.31 -4.07
CA SER A 232 20.22 -10.69 -3.16
C SER A 232 20.79 -11.70 -2.15
N SER A 233 21.44 -11.19 -1.09
CA SER A 233 21.85 -11.99 0.08
C SER A 233 20.76 -12.15 1.15
N ILE A 234 19.63 -11.48 1.00
CA ILE A 234 18.49 -11.60 1.93
C ILE A 234 17.91 -13.01 1.85
N PRO A 235 17.52 -13.63 2.98
CA PRO A 235 17.01 -15.00 2.96
C PRO A 235 15.74 -15.18 2.10
N ASP A 236 15.72 -16.26 1.32
CA ASP A 236 14.57 -16.65 0.50
C ASP A 236 13.49 -17.38 1.32
N LEU A 237 12.23 -16.96 1.17
CA LEU A 237 11.08 -17.76 1.56
C LEU A 237 10.84 -18.89 0.57
N LYS A 238 10.42 -20.04 1.08
CA LYS A 238 9.98 -21.15 0.23
C LYS A 238 8.72 -20.74 -0.52
N ARG A 239 8.76 -20.81 -1.85
CA ARG A 239 7.63 -20.50 -2.73
C ARG A 239 7.06 -21.76 -3.37
N GLU A 240 5.74 -21.92 -3.31
CA GLU A 240 4.98 -22.95 -4.02
C GLU A 240 4.10 -22.30 -5.10
N GLY A 241 4.30 -22.68 -6.37
CA GLY A 241 3.58 -22.09 -7.49
C GLY A 241 3.99 -20.63 -7.78
N ARG A 242 3.11 -19.86 -8.42
CA ARG A 242 3.36 -18.46 -8.81
C ARG A 242 2.66 -17.51 -7.86
N PHE A 243 3.41 -16.91 -6.93
CA PHE A 243 2.91 -15.89 -6.01
C PHE A 243 3.04 -14.51 -6.68
N ILE A 244 1.90 -13.90 -7.00
CA ILE A 244 1.77 -12.56 -7.59
C ILE A 244 0.54 -11.90 -7.00
N MET A 245 0.67 -10.62 -6.68
CA MET A 245 -0.44 -9.76 -6.30
C MET A 245 -0.97 -9.05 -7.56
N ALA A 246 -2.28 -9.09 -7.80
CA ALA A 246 -2.85 -8.67 -9.08
C ALA A 246 -3.20 -7.18 -9.09
N ASN A 247 -2.71 -6.42 -10.07
CA ASN A 247 -2.88 -4.96 -10.15
C ASN A 247 -4.34 -4.47 -10.21
N ASP A 248 -5.26 -5.29 -10.73
CA ASP A 248 -6.69 -4.90 -10.86
C ASP A 248 -7.54 -5.25 -9.63
N GLY A 249 -7.01 -6.08 -8.73
CA GLY A 249 -7.68 -6.54 -7.54
C GLY A 249 -7.33 -7.97 -7.16
N GLY A 250 -7.25 -8.23 -5.87
CA GLY A 250 -6.85 -9.52 -5.35
C GLY A 250 -7.24 -9.72 -3.88
N VAL A 251 -6.96 -10.92 -3.41
CA VAL A 251 -7.10 -11.32 -2.01
C VAL A 251 -5.73 -11.77 -1.54
N ILE A 252 -5.25 -11.26 -0.42
CA ILE A 252 -4.02 -11.70 0.24
C ILE A 252 -4.41 -12.22 1.61
N CYS A 253 -4.21 -13.51 1.87
CA CYS A 253 -4.46 -14.09 3.18
C CYS A 253 -3.16 -14.52 3.84
N LEU A 254 -2.97 -14.08 5.09
CA LEU A 254 -2.04 -14.71 6.03
C LEU A 254 -2.71 -15.94 6.64
N LYS A 255 -2.05 -17.08 6.54
CA LYS A 255 -2.55 -18.39 6.98
C LYS A 255 -1.59 -19.00 7.99
N ASP A 256 -2.14 -19.70 8.97
CA ASP A 256 -1.33 -20.58 9.80
C ASP A 256 -0.93 -21.87 9.03
N ALA A 257 -0.13 -22.72 9.67
CA ALA A 257 0.32 -23.99 9.09
C ALA A 257 -0.83 -24.98 8.76
N TYR A 258 -2.05 -24.69 9.24
CA TYR A 258 -3.25 -25.51 9.09
C TYR A 258 -4.34 -24.80 8.23
N ASN A 259 -3.98 -23.83 7.39
CA ASN A 259 -4.88 -23.15 6.45
C ASN A 259 -6.02 -22.32 7.12
N HIS A 260 -5.94 -22.03 8.43
CA HIS A 260 -6.81 -21.04 9.05
C HIS A 260 -6.39 -19.64 8.64
N THR A 261 -7.37 -18.79 8.33
CA THR A 261 -7.13 -17.37 8.06
C THR A 261 -6.83 -16.65 9.36
N ILE A 262 -5.68 -15.98 9.39
CA ILE A 262 -5.25 -15.12 10.51
C ILE A 262 -5.61 -13.67 10.22
N ASP A 263 -5.27 -13.21 9.02
CA ASP A 263 -5.68 -11.90 8.50
C ASP A 263 -5.87 -11.99 6.98
N VAL A 264 -6.67 -11.08 6.43
CA VAL A 264 -6.95 -10.99 5.00
C VAL A 264 -7.08 -9.53 4.55
N VAL A 265 -6.56 -9.27 3.35
CA VAL A 265 -6.72 -8.00 2.66
C VAL A 265 -7.39 -8.26 1.31
N VAL A 266 -8.49 -7.55 1.06
CA VAL A 266 -9.23 -7.61 -0.21
C VAL A 266 -9.18 -6.23 -0.86
N TYR A 267 -8.72 -6.15 -2.11
CA TYR A 267 -8.54 -4.87 -2.81
C TYR A 267 -8.95 -4.95 -4.29
N GLY A 268 -9.16 -3.78 -4.89
CA GLY A 268 -9.55 -3.62 -6.29
C GLY A 268 -10.92 -4.23 -6.59
N ASN A 269 -11.01 -5.04 -7.65
CA ASN A 269 -12.26 -5.68 -8.09
C ASN A 269 -12.54 -7.05 -7.43
N ALA A 270 -11.76 -7.45 -6.43
CA ALA A 270 -11.90 -8.76 -5.79
C ALA A 270 -13.07 -8.82 -4.79
N TYR A 271 -13.51 -10.03 -4.49
CA TYR A 271 -14.47 -10.31 -3.43
C TYR A 271 -14.03 -11.55 -2.64
N PHE A 272 -14.08 -11.45 -1.31
CA PHE A 272 -13.83 -12.55 -0.40
C PHE A 272 -14.56 -12.26 0.91
N ASN A 273 -15.13 -13.29 1.53
CA ASN A 273 -16.00 -13.16 2.71
C ASN A 273 -15.54 -14.02 3.90
N GLU A 274 -14.39 -14.68 3.80
CA GLU A 274 -13.78 -15.36 4.93
C GLU A 274 -12.78 -14.41 5.60
N GLY A 275 -13.14 -13.87 6.76
CA GLY A 275 -12.31 -12.87 7.46
C GLY A 275 -12.38 -11.46 6.86
N TRP A 276 -13.31 -11.18 5.94
CA TRP A 276 -13.51 -9.85 5.37
C TRP A 276 -15.00 -9.54 5.24
N THR A 277 -15.38 -8.31 5.55
CA THR A 277 -16.76 -7.83 5.49
C THR A 277 -16.85 -6.56 4.63
N GLY A 278 -17.83 -6.52 3.73
CA GLY A 278 -18.11 -5.34 2.92
C GLY A 278 -17.25 -5.27 1.64
N ASN A 279 -17.02 -4.05 1.18
CA ASN A 279 -16.33 -3.79 -0.09
C ASN A 279 -14.82 -4.01 0.02
N ALA A 280 -14.19 -4.27 -1.12
CA ALA A 280 -12.75 -4.27 -1.24
C ALA A 280 -12.17 -2.85 -1.09
N ILE A 281 -10.92 -2.76 -0.64
CA ILE A 281 -10.14 -1.51 -0.67
C ILE A 281 -10.08 -1.00 -2.12
N LYS A 282 -10.26 0.31 -2.32
CA LYS A 282 -10.21 0.91 -3.65
C LYS A 282 -8.85 0.64 -4.31
N LYS A 283 -8.88 0.36 -5.61
CA LYS A 283 -7.66 0.21 -6.42
C LYS A 283 -6.83 1.50 -6.34
N VAL A 284 -5.51 1.35 -6.21
CA VAL A 284 -4.53 2.42 -6.22
C VAL A 284 -3.58 2.35 -7.43
N GLU A 285 -2.94 3.47 -7.72
CA GLU A 285 -1.96 3.62 -8.81
C GLU A 285 -0.62 2.92 -8.50
N LYS A 286 0.21 2.79 -9.52
CA LYS A 286 1.58 2.24 -9.37
C LYS A 286 2.38 3.06 -8.36
N GLY A 287 3.21 2.40 -7.54
CA GLY A 287 4.02 3.10 -6.53
C GLY A 287 3.27 3.44 -5.23
N VAL A 288 1.94 3.25 -5.17
CA VAL A 288 1.14 3.47 -3.96
C VAL A 288 1.17 2.22 -3.07
N VAL A 289 1.44 2.43 -1.78
CA VAL A 289 1.39 1.41 -0.74
C VAL A 289 0.03 1.49 -0.05
N LEU A 290 -0.69 0.37 0.04
CA LEU A 290 -1.82 0.28 0.95
C LEU A 290 -1.26 0.15 2.37
N LYS A 291 -1.69 1.02 3.28
CA LYS A 291 -1.28 1.00 4.69
C LYS A 291 -2.52 0.91 5.57
N ARG A 292 -2.46 0.07 6.60
CA ARG A 292 -3.53 -0.10 7.60
C ARG A 292 -3.45 0.99 8.67
N LYS A 293 -4.60 1.43 9.17
CA LYS A 293 -4.77 2.37 10.29
C LYS A 293 -4.39 1.74 11.62
N GLY A 294 -3.09 1.71 11.87
CA GLY A 294 -2.54 1.21 13.11
C GLY A 294 -2.93 -0.26 13.36
N CYS A 295 -3.20 -0.60 14.62
CA CYS A 295 -3.48 -1.97 15.05
C CYS A 295 -4.97 -2.32 15.15
N ILE A 296 -5.87 -1.42 14.72
CA ILE A 296 -7.32 -1.67 14.71
C ILE A 296 -7.66 -2.42 13.42
N ASP A 297 -8.38 -3.54 13.58
CA ASP A 297 -8.85 -4.36 12.47
C ASP A 297 -10.37 -4.57 12.60
N THR A 298 -11.12 -3.88 11.74
CA THR A 298 -12.57 -4.07 11.58
C THR A 298 -12.89 -5.14 10.55
N ASN A 299 -11.87 -5.72 9.90
CA ASN A 299 -12.01 -6.64 8.76
C ASN A 299 -12.76 -5.99 7.59
N THR A 300 -12.57 -4.70 7.36
CA THR A 300 -13.21 -3.93 6.28
C THR A 300 -12.23 -2.99 5.58
N SER A 301 -12.65 -2.42 4.45
CA SER A 301 -11.83 -1.44 3.72
C SER A 301 -11.57 -0.15 4.50
N GLU A 302 -12.41 0.19 5.50
CA GLU A 302 -12.29 1.43 6.29
C GLU A 302 -10.95 1.53 7.04
N ASP A 303 -10.37 0.37 7.37
CA ASP A 303 -9.06 0.24 8.02
C ASP A 303 -7.91 0.77 7.15
N TRP A 304 -8.14 1.03 5.86
CA TRP A 304 -7.11 1.42 4.88
C TRP A 304 -7.37 2.79 4.25
N GLU A 305 -8.46 3.46 4.62
CA GLU A 305 -8.89 4.72 3.99
C GLU A 305 -8.22 5.95 4.62
N TYR A 306 -7.12 6.42 4.05
CA TYR A 306 -6.49 7.68 4.42
C TYR A 306 -6.84 8.81 3.44
N ASN A 307 -6.73 10.05 3.91
CA ASN A 307 -6.63 11.21 3.02
C ASN A 307 -5.21 11.41 2.48
N ARG A 308 -4.24 10.77 3.13
CA ARG A 308 -2.86 10.63 2.65
C ARG A 308 -2.78 9.49 1.66
N THR A 309 -2.09 9.72 0.54
CA THR A 309 -1.58 8.65 -0.32
C THR A 309 -0.17 8.30 0.12
N PHE A 310 0.07 7.04 0.47
CA PHE A 310 1.41 6.55 0.80
C PHE A 310 2.11 6.09 -0.48
N ILE A 311 3.24 6.72 -0.81
CA ILE A 311 4.08 6.31 -1.93
C ILE A 311 5.29 5.57 -1.38
N ILE A 312 5.70 4.50 -2.05
CA ILE A 312 6.90 3.74 -1.68
C ILE A 312 8.11 4.68 -1.54
N GLY A 313 8.84 4.54 -0.43
CA GLY A 313 10.01 5.38 -0.11
C GLY A 313 9.70 6.74 0.50
N GLN A 314 8.43 7.15 0.64
CA GLN A 314 8.12 8.35 1.41
C GLN A 314 8.51 8.19 2.88
N SER A 315 8.86 9.31 3.51
CA SER A 315 9.04 9.35 4.96
C SER A 315 7.75 9.01 5.71
N ASP A 316 7.90 8.66 6.99
CA ASP A 316 6.79 8.51 7.92
C ASP A 316 7.21 9.04 9.30
N PHE A 317 7.73 10.28 9.32
CA PHE A 317 8.19 10.92 10.55
C PHE A 317 7.03 11.18 11.50
N GLY A 318 7.23 10.79 12.76
CA GLY A 318 6.35 11.20 13.85
C GLY A 318 6.36 12.73 14.01
N VAL A 319 5.26 13.27 14.54
CA VAL A 319 5.19 14.69 14.88
C VAL A 319 6.26 15.04 15.93
N TRP A 320 6.92 16.18 15.74
CA TRP A 320 7.84 16.72 16.74
C TRP A 320 7.16 17.81 17.56
N HIS A 321 7.20 17.66 18.88
CA HIS A 321 6.76 18.67 19.83
C HIS A 321 7.92 19.02 20.77
N GLY A 322 8.13 20.31 21.00
CA GLY A 322 9.19 20.75 21.89
C GLY A 322 9.02 22.18 22.35
N LYS A 323 10.11 22.75 22.86
CA LYS A 323 10.18 24.14 23.29
C LYS A 323 11.32 24.85 22.57
N ALA A 324 11.15 26.15 22.42
CA ALA A 324 12.19 27.07 22.01
C ALA A 324 12.25 28.24 22.99
N SER A 325 13.36 28.97 22.97
CA SER A 325 13.62 30.08 23.90
C SER A 325 13.81 31.43 23.21
N LYS A 326 14.11 31.41 21.91
CA LYS A 326 14.19 32.60 21.08
C LYS A 326 13.56 32.37 19.71
N ALA A 327 12.89 33.38 19.21
CA ALA A 327 12.46 33.44 17.82
C ALA A 327 12.50 34.86 17.27
N ILE A 328 12.62 34.97 15.95
CA ILE A 328 12.48 36.19 15.18
C ILE A 328 11.40 35.94 14.14
N ALA A 329 10.21 36.49 14.34
CA ALA A 329 9.18 36.48 13.31
C ALA A 329 9.39 37.65 12.36
N PHE A 330 9.30 37.41 11.07
CA PHE A 330 9.51 38.39 10.02
C PHE A 330 8.49 38.22 8.89
N CYS A 331 8.36 39.25 8.06
CA CYS A 331 7.47 39.19 6.91
C CYS A 331 8.08 39.87 5.69
N SER A 332 7.59 39.48 4.53
CA SER A 332 7.90 40.07 3.25
C SER A 332 6.77 41.01 2.81
N PRO A 333 7.08 42.14 2.14
CA PRO A 333 8.42 42.61 1.75
C PRO A 333 9.18 43.36 2.87
N ASP A 334 8.62 43.53 4.05
CA ASP A 334 9.08 44.50 5.06
C ASP A 334 10.51 44.30 5.59
N CYS A 335 10.86 43.08 6.00
CA CYS A 335 12.15 42.81 6.67
C CYS A 335 12.78 41.44 6.34
N SER A 336 12.13 40.64 5.49
CA SER A 336 12.55 39.28 5.13
C SER A 336 13.98 39.20 4.59
N TYR A 337 14.33 40.03 3.61
CA TYR A 337 15.68 40.00 3.00
C TYR A 337 16.78 40.24 4.03
N LYS A 338 16.61 41.27 4.88
CA LYS A 338 17.59 41.62 5.91
C LYS A 338 17.82 40.48 6.90
N ILE A 339 16.74 39.90 7.42
CA ILE A 339 16.84 38.82 8.42
C ILE A 339 17.49 37.58 7.81
N ILE A 340 17.04 37.17 6.61
CA ILE A 340 17.61 35.99 5.95
C ILE A 340 19.08 36.20 5.62
N SER A 341 19.47 37.37 5.08
CA SER A 341 20.88 37.67 4.79
C SER A 341 21.76 37.61 6.04
N GLU A 342 21.30 38.18 7.16
CA GLU A 342 22.06 38.21 8.42
C GLU A 342 22.27 36.79 8.98
N GLU A 343 21.24 35.93 8.95
CA GLU A 343 21.37 34.56 9.46
C GLU A 343 22.29 33.71 8.55
N ILE A 344 22.16 33.78 7.22
CA ILE A 344 23.02 33.00 6.31
C ILE A 344 24.49 33.47 6.31
N GLU A 345 24.76 34.76 6.50
CA GLU A 345 26.12 35.30 6.62
C GLU A 345 26.82 34.81 7.90
N SER A 346 26.06 34.52 8.95
CA SER A 346 26.57 34.15 10.26
C SER A 346 26.85 32.65 10.44
N ALA A 347 26.40 31.81 9.50
CA ALA A 347 26.41 30.36 9.64
C ALA A 347 27.70 29.70 9.12
N ASP A 348 28.14 28.63 9.78
CA ASP A 348 29.27 27.79 9.35
C ASP A 348 28.83 26.59 8.47
N GLU A 349 27.59 26.12 8.65
CA GLU A 349 26.95 25.04 7.89
C GLU A 349 25.51 25.46 7.59
N LEU A 350 25.06 25.25 6.36
CA LEU A 350 23.70 25.58 5.89
C LEU A 350 23.11 24.40 5.13
N LEU A 351 22.02 23.84 5.68
CA LEU A 351 21.16 22.86 4.99
C LEU A 351 19.92 23.60 4.49
N ILE A 352 19.85 23.87 3.18
CA ILE A 352 18.83 24.73 2.57
C ILE A 352 17.91 23.86 1.73
N ASN A 353 16.63 23.80 2.06
CA ASN A 353 15.61 23.11 1.26
C ASN A 353 14.58 24.13 0.75
N LEU A 354 14.43 24.24 -0.57
CA LEU A 354 13.57 25.23 -1.22
C LEU A 354 12.80 24.62 -2.40
N TYR A 355 11.59 25.12 -2.65
CA TYR A 355 10.89 24.81 -3.90
C TYR A 355 11.53 25.47 -5.12
N THR A 356 11.83 26.77 -5.04
CA THR A 356 12.55 27.52 -6.07
C THR A 356 13.48 28.59 -5.48
N PHE A 357 14.60 28.84 -6.16
CA PHE A 357 15.61 29.84 -5.79
C PHE A 357 16.03 30.67 -7.02
N THR A 358 15.56 31.90 -7.10
CA THR A 358 15.78 32.82 -8.25
C THR A 358 16.27 34.23 -7.84
N ASN A 359 16.64 34.43 -6.58
CA ASN A 359 17.18 35.71 -6.08
C ASN A 359 18.72 35.74 -6.17
N PRO A 360 19.30 36.51 -7.12
CA PRO A 360 20.76 36.53 -7.29
C PRO A 360 21.51 37.18 -6.13
N PHE A 361 20.87 38.04 -5.34
CA PHE A 361 21.54 38.72 -4.23
C PHE A 361 21.78 37.78 -3.05
N LEU A 362 20.81 36.92 -2.71
CA LEU A 362 21.01 35.86 -1.73
C LEU A 362 22.02 34.81 -2.23
N ALA A 363 22.02 34.55 -3.54
CA ALA A 363 22.99 33.62 -4.13
C ALA A 363 24.43 34.13 -4.02
N GLU A 364 24.68 35.43 -4.23
CA GLU A 364 26.02 36.00 -4.01
C GLU A 364 26.48 35.87 -2.55
N ILE A 365 25.59 36.12 -1.58
CA ILE A 365 25.92 35.94 -0.17
C ILE A 365 26.37 34.51 0.12
N LEU A 366 25.65 33.50 -0.39
CA LEU A 366 26.04 32.10 -0.25
C LEU A 366 27.34 31.77 -0.98
N ASN A 367 27.59 32.36 -2.14
CA ASN A 367 28.80 32.16 -2.92
C ASN A 367 30.05 32.72 -2.21
N GLU A 368 29.91 33.91 -1.62
CA GLU A 368 30.96 34.59 -0.85
C GLU A 368 31.17 33.95 0.54
N SER A 369 30.12 33.36 1.12
CA SER A 369 30.19 32.71 2.44
C SER A 369 31.19 31.55 2.49
N ASN A 370 31.87 31.40 3.62
CA ASN A 370 32.76 30.26 3.89
C ASN A 370 32.02 29.04 4.46
N ALA A 371 30.69 29.11 4.62
CA ALA A 371 29.88 28.01 5.10
C ALA A 371 29.97 26.79 4.18
N THR A 372 29.77 25.60 4.76
CA THR A 372 29.44 24.42 3.96
C THR A 372 27.95 24.45 3.64
N VAL A 373 27.58 24.51 2.36
CA VAL A 373 26.17 24.60 1.94
C VAL A 373 25.74 23.32 1.23
N LYS A 374 24.60 22.76 1.65
CA LYS A 374 23.83 21.76 0.92
C LYS A 374 22.51 22.37 0.48
N LEU A 375 22.33 22.55 -0.83
CA LEU A 375 21.16 23.19 -1.43
C LEU A 375 20.28 22.16 -2.14
N PHE A 376 19.09 21.91 -1.59
CA PHE A 376 18.10 20.99 -2.12
C PHE A 376 16.93 21.74 -2.76
N LEU A 377 16.70 21.49 -4.05
CA LEU A 377 15.69 22.18 -4.86
C LEU A 377 14.66 21.20 -5.43
N ASP A 378 13.49 21.66 -5.87
CA ASP A 378 12.59 20.82 -6.66
C ASP A 378 13.04 20.82 -8.13
N GLY A 379 13.19 19.63 -8.72
CA GLY A 379 13.60 19.49 -10.12
C GLY A 379 12.46 19.49 -11.13
N ASN A 380 11.19 19.54 -10.69
CA ASN A 380 9.99 19.47 -11.53
C ASN A 380 9.04 20.62 -11.22
N VAL A 381 9.59 21.83 -11.09
CA VAL A 381 8.86 23.08 -10.91
C VAL A 381 7.78 23.24 -11.98
N ILE A 382 6.60 23.72 -11.59
CA ILE A 382 5.51 23.97 -12.55
C ILE A 382 5.97 25.05 -13.54
N GLY A 383 5.97 24.69 -14.83
CA GLY A 383 6.50 25.57 -15.89
C GLY A 383 7.99 25.38 -16.21
N GLY A 384 8.67 24.46 -15.52
CA GLY A 384 10.09 24.17 -15.68
C GLY A 384 10.99 24.98 -14.74
N ILE A 385 12.24 24.53 -14.59
CA ILE A 385 13.24 25.20 -13.75
C ILE A 385 13.62 26.55 -14.38
N PRO A 386 13.48 27.69 -13.67
CA PRO A 386 13.84 29.00 -14.17
C PRO A 386 15.32 29.10 -14.58
N MET A 387 15.64 29.92 -15.58
CA MET A 387 17.04 30.11 -15.99
C MET A 387 17.89 30.75 -14.89
N GLU A 388 17.28 31.63 -14.08
CA GLU A 388 17.89 32.22 -12.89
C GLU A 388 18.31 31.14 -11.89
N GLU A 389 17.44 30.17 -11.63
CA GLU A 389 17.73 29.06 -10.71
C GLU A 389 18.84 28.17 -11.27
N ARG A 390 18.80 27.84 -12.56
CA ARG A 390 19.89 27.10 -13.22
C ARG A 390 21.23 27.82 -13.12
N TRP A 391 21.22 29.16 -13.24
CA TRP A 391 22.41 29.97 -13.08
C TRP A 391 22.92 29.96 -11.64
N ILE A 392 22.03 30.12 -10.66
CA ILE A 392 22.36 30.08 -9.22
C ILE A 392 22.91 28.70 -8.85
N ALA A 393 22.23 27.63 -9.23
CA ALA A 393 22.68 26.25 -9.00
C ALA A 393 24.06 26.00 -9.62
N TYR A 394 24.28 26.43 -10.87
CA TYR A 394 25.58 26.32 -11.53
C TYR A 394 26.70 27.09 -10.82
N MET A 395 26.41 28.29 -10.34
CA MET A 395 27.35 29.14 -9.63
C MET A 395 27.72 28.55 -8.26
N LEU A 396 26.71 28.17 -7.47
CA LEU A 396 26.90 27.58 -6.16
C LEU A 396 27.53 26.19 -6.21
N SER A 397 27.24 25.38 -7.24
CA SER A 397 27.82 24.03 -7.38
C SER A 397 29.34 24.02 -7.58
N LYS A 398 29.99 25.18 -7.73
CA LYS A 398 31.45 25.30 -7.82
C LYS A 398 32.13 25.25 -6.45
N LYS A 399 31.39 25.52 -5.37
CA LYS A 399 31.88 25.54 -3.98
C LYS A 399 31.06 24.65 -3.05
N HIS A 400 29.79 24.45 -3.38
CA HIS A 400 28.77 23.85 -2.51
C HIS A 400 28.15 22.62 -3.15
N GLU A 401 27.44 21.81 -2.35
CA GLU A 401 26.69 20.67 -2.86
C GLU A 401 25.27 21.13 -3.27
N VAL A 402 24.86 20.80 -4.49
CA VAL A 402 23.53 21.14 -5.01
C VAL A 402 22.86 19.87 -5.53
N ARG A 403 21.63 19.61 -5.09
CA ARG A 403 20.82 18.48 -5.54
C ARG A 403 19.40 18.92 -5.84
N TYR A 404 18.73 18.17 -6.71
CA TYR A 404 17.31 18.32 -6.99
C TYR A 404 16.54 17.08 -6.52
N MET A 405 15.33 17.30 -6.01
CA MET A 405 14.30 16.27 -6.01
C MET A 405 13.66 16.19 -7.39
N PHE A 406 14.08 15.22 -8.21
CA PHE A 406 13.74 15.13 -9.63
C PHE A 406 13.05 13.81 -9.97
N GLY A 407 12.03 13.90 -10.82
CA GLY A 407 11.31 12.78 -11.42
C GLY A 407 11.45 12.79 -12.93
N ASP A 408 11.68 11.61 -13.49
CA ASP A 408 11.79 11.35 -14.92
C ASP A 408 11.43 9.88 -15.17
N GLU A 409 10.12 9.62 -15.29
CA GLU A 409 9.60 8.27 -15.48
C GLU A 409 10.06 7.62 -16.79
N GLU A 410 10.45 8.41 -17.81
CA GLU A 410 11.00 7.87 -19.07
C GLU A 410 12.35 7.19 -18.86
N ASN A 411 13.09 7.62 -17.83
CA ASN A 411 14.38 7.07 -17.41
C ASN A 411 14.30 6.31 -16.08
N ASP A 412 13.10 5.85 -15.71
CA ASP A 412 12.83 5.11 -14.47
C ASP A 412 13.29 5.84 -13.19
N ILE A 413 13.14 7.17 -13.14
CA ILE A 413 13.32 7.98 -11.93
C ILE A 413 11.96 8.38 -11.40
N TYR A 414 11.54 7.78 -10.29
CA TYR A 414 10.23 8.02 -9.70
C TYR A 414 10.36 8.76 -8.37
N LYS A 415 9.69 9.92 -8.24
CA LYS A 415 9.72 10.71 -7.00
C LYS A 415 8.97 10.04 -5.86
N ARG A 416 9.48 10.24 -4.65
CA ARG A 416 8.78 9.95 -3.39
C ARG A 416 7.67 10.96 -3.17
N TYR A 417 7.88 12.23 -3.54
CA TYR A 417 6.90 13.31 -3.37
C TYR A 417 6.58 14.00 -4.70
N ARG A 418 5.33 14.41 -4.87
CA ARG A 418 4.92 15.13 -6.09
C ARG A 418 5.73 16.41 -6.28
N TYR A 419 5.90 17.18 -5.21
CA TYR A 419 6.72 18.39 -5.15
C TYR A 419 7.47 18.46 -3.84
N ASN A 420 8.73 18.87 -3.88
CA ASN A 420 9.46 19.40 -2.75
C ASN A 420 9.05 20.87 -2.54
N HIS A 421 7.98 21.13 -1.78
CA HIS A 421 7.45 22.48 -1.62
C HIS A 421 7.91 23.19 -0.33
N ALA A 422 8.83 22.58 0.42
CA ALA A 422 9.32 23.14 1.67
C ALA A 422 10.22 24.37 1.44
N LYS A 423 10.27 25.28 2.42
CA LYS A 423 11.26 26.37 2.51
C LYS A 423 11.76 26.47 3.94
N TYR A 424 12.90 25.87 4.17
CA TYR A 424 13.55 25.96 5.46
C TYR A 424 15.07 25.89 5.31
N VAL A 425 15.73 26.43 6.33
CA VAL A 425 17.19 26.36 6.48
C VAL A 425 17.50 25.84 7.87
N VAL A 426 18.41 24.88 7.98
CA VAL A 426 18.95 24.40 9.27
C VAL A 426 20.42 24.78 9.36
N TYR A 427 20.82 25.40 10.48
CA TYR A 427 22.19 25.82 10.76
C TYR A 427 22.43 25.90 12.28
N GLY A 428 23.51 25.29 12.76
CA GLY A 428 23.79 25.22 14.20
C GLY A 428 22.61 24.70 15.01
N ASN A 429 22.15 25.49 15.99
CA ASN A 429 20.95 25.20 16.80
C ASN A 429 19.71 26.02 16.37
N ARG A 430 19.70 26.54 15.14
CA ARG A 430 18.64 27.39 14.61
C ARG A 430 18.04 26.84 13.32
N CYS A 431 16.81 27.25 13.07
CA CYS A 431 16.18 27.05 11.76
C CYS A 431 15.46 28.31 11.30
N ILE A 432 15.44 28.51 9.99
CA ILE A 432 14.49 29.41 9.30
C ILE A 432 13.38 28.52 8.74
N ILE A 433 12.12 28.90 8.95
CA ILE A 433 10.95 28.29 8.30
C ILE A 433 10.12 29.42 7.70
N GLU A 434 9.73 29.31 6.43
CA GLU A 434 9.00 30.38 5.76
C GLU A 434 8.08 29.92 4.63
N SER A 435 7.23 30.82 4.15
CA SER A 435 6.31 30.58 3.03
C SER A 435 6.90 30.93 1.66
N ALA A 436 7.84 31.87 1.61
CA ALA A 436 8.33 32.47 0.38
C ALA A 436 9.29 31.55 -0.39
N ASN A 437 9.12 31.45 -1.70
CA ASN A 437 10.23 31.06 -2.58
C ASN A 437 11.34 32.13 -2.51
N TRP A 438 12.60 31.73 -2.65
CA TRP A 438 13.75 32.65 -2.65
C TRP A 438 13.88 33.36 -4.01
N GLY A 439 12.86 34.14 -4.39
CA GLY A 439 12.85 34.98 -5.58
C GLY A 439 12.86 36.46 -5.26
N LYS A 440 13.08 37.32 -6.27
CA LYS A 440 13.12 38.78 -6.10
C LYS A 440 11.81 39.41 -5.62
N SER A 441 10.67 38.74 -5.83
CA SER A 441 9.37 39.15 -5.27
C SER A 441 9.07 38.50 -3.93
N GLY A 442 9.58 37.28 -3.68
CA GLY A 442 9.37 36.56 -2.42
C GLY A 442 10.19 37.14 -1.29
N ILE A 443 11.49 37.36 -1.52
CA ILE A 443 12.46 37.93 -0.57
C ILE A 443 13.14 39.15 -1.22
N PRO A 444 12.46 40.31 -1.31
CA PRO A 444 12.93 41.46 -2.06
C PRO A 444 14.00 42.26 -1.31
N VAL A 445 15.05 42.69 -2.03
CA VAL A 445 16.08 43.59 -1.48
C VAL A 445 15.48 44.95 -1.08
N ASN A 446 14.58 45.47 -1.91
CA ASN A 446 13.87 46.71 -1.63
C ASN A 446 12.51 46.37 -0.99
N PRO A 447 12.27 46.80 0.26
CA PRO A 447 11.07 46.40 0.98
C PRO A 447 9.78 47.11 0.50
N SER A 448 9.85 47.98 -0.50
CA SER A 448 8.69 48.65 -1.10
C SER A 448 7.93 47.83 -2.16
N TYR A 449 8.39 46.62 -2.45
CA TYR A 449 7.83 45.74 -3.46
C TYR A 449 8.00 44.28 -3.07
N GLY A 450 6.99 43.44 -3.28
CA GLY A 450 7.09 42.00 -3.14
C GLY A 450 5.76 41.32 -2.85
N ASN A 451 5.80 40.00 -2.72
CA ASN A 451 4.68 39.20 -2.24
C ASN A 451 4.52 39.38 -0.73
N ARG A 452 3.29 39.19 -0.25
CA ARG A 452 3.01 39.05 1.19
C ARG A 452 3.39 37.64 1.62
N GLU A 453 4.39 37.52 2.47
CA GLU A 453 4.93 36.24 2.95
C GLU A 453 5.32 36.36 4.43
N TRP A 454 5.45 35.24 5.12
CA TRP A 454 5.89 35.20 6.51
C TRP A 454 7.03 34.19 6.71
N GLY A 455 7.83 34.43 7.73
CA GLY A 455 8.84 33.48 8.17
C GLY A 455 9.20 33.65 9.64
N ILE A 456 9.87 32.64 10.18
CA ILE A 456 10.33 32.61 11.56
C ILE A 456 11.72 31.99 11.64
N VAL A 457 12.62 32.67 12.35
CA VAL A 457 13.87 32.09 12.85
C VAL A 457 13.59 31.55 14.25
N ILE A 458 13.97 30.32 14.55
CA ILE A 458 13.77 29.71 15.87
C ILE A 458 15.09 29.12 16.37
N GLU A 459 15.46 29.42 17.62
CA GLU A 459 16.63 28.84 18.31
C GLU A 459 16.18 27.69 19.21
N SER A 460 16.46 26.45 18.77
CA SER A 460 16.19 25.20 19.49
C SER A 460 17.04 24.06 18.89
N GLU A 461 17.94 23.51 19.70
CA GLU A 461 18.84 22.41 19.30
C GLU A 461 18.09 21.13 18.92
N ASP A 462 17.08 20.75 19.70
CA ASP A 462 16.25 19.58 19.45
C ASP A 462 15.43 19.72 18.15
N MET A 463 14.93 20.92 17.88
CA MET A 463 14.18 21.22 16.65
C MET A 463 15.09 21.20 15.42
N ALA A 464 16.26 21.82 15.53
CA ALA A 464 17.25 21.82 14.46
C ALA A 464 17.73 20.40 14.14
N SER A 465 17.95 19.58 15.16
CA SER A 465 18.30 18.17 15.01
C SER A 465 17.19 17.37 14.31
N PHE A 466 15.92 17.63 14.66
CA PHE A 466 14.80 17.00 13.98
C PHE A 466 14.72 17.39 12.50
N LEU A 467 14.77 18.69 12.17
CA LEU A 467 14.73 19.14 10.78
C LEU A 467 15.98 18.74 9.97
N LYS A 468 17.14 18.61 10.63
CA LYS A 468 18.34 18.03 10.00
C LYS A 468 18.10 16.58 9.57
N ASN A 469 17.48 15.76 10.41
CA ASN A 469 17.13 14.38 10.04
C ASN A 469 16.15 14.33 8.86
N VAL A 470 15.17 15.24 8.83
CA VAL A 470 14.24 15.37 7.69
C VAL A 470 15.01 15.74 6.42
N PHE A 471 15.87 16.77 6.50
CA PHE A 471 16.71 17.19 5.39
C PHE A 471 17.58 16.06 4.87
N GLU A 472 18.28 15.35 5.75
CA GLU A 472 19.19 14.27 5.39
C GLU A 472 18.47 13.08 4.74
N TYR A 473 17.24 12.77 5.17
CA TYR A 473 16.42 11.74 4.54
C TYR A 473 15.98 12.10 3.12
N ASP A 474 15.53 13.35 2.92
CA ASP A 474 15.11 13.82 1.60
C ASP A 474 16.32 13.99 0.67
N TRP A 475 17.44 14.50 1.19
CA TRP A 475 18.71 14.71 0.49
C TRP A 475 19.41 13.42 0.09
N ASN A 476 19.21 12.33 0.82
CA ASN A 476 20.02 11.11 0.73
C ASN A 476 20.26 10.68 -0.74
N PRO A 477 21.52 10.63 -1.20
CA PRO A 477 21.88 10.30 -2.58
C PRO A 477 21.53 8.87 -3.00
N ASP A 478 21.23 7.98 -2.05
CA ASP A 478 20.80 6.61 -2.34
C ASP A 478 19.37 6.56 -2.91
N PHE A 479 18.56 7.59 -2.67
CA PHE A 479 17.25 7.70 -3.30
C PHE A 479 17.38 8.18 -4.75
N GLN A 480 16.76 7.43 -5.65
CA GLN A 480 16.75 7.69 -7.10
C GLN A 480 16.29 9.10 -7.49
N ASP A 481 15.43 9.73 -6.68
CA ASP A 481 14.87 11.04 -6.96
C ASP A 481 15.70 12.19 -6.38
N SER A 482 16.73 11.90 -5.57
CA SER A 482 17.71 12.89 -5.15
C SER A 482 18.85 12.87 -6.16
N ILE A 483 18.87 13.81 -7.10
CA ILE A 483 19.89 13.87 -8.16
C ILE A 483 20.89 14.99 -7.90
N GLU A 484 22.18 14.73 -8.15
CA GLU A 484 23.20 15.77 -8.10
C GLU A 484 23.06 16.75 -9.27
N PHE A 485 23.36 18.02 -9.04
CA PHE A 485 23.46 19.00 -10.11
C PHE A 485 24.48 18.56 -11.18
N ASN A 486 24.05 18.54 -12.44
CA ASN A 486 24.89 18.21 -13.57
C ASN A 486 24.92 19.37 -14.58
N GLU A 487 26.08 20.02 -14.74
CA GLU A 487 26.20 21.18 -15.63
C GLU A 487 25.89 20.88 -17.10
N SER A 488 26.03 19.62 -17.53
CA SER A 488 25.74 19.16 -18.91
C SER A 488 24.26 18.86 -19.15
N SER A 489 23.43 18.86 -18.11
CA SER A 489 22.00 18.62 -18.25
C SER A 489 21.31 19.73 -19.04
N PHE A 490 20.53 19.35 -20.05
CA PHE A 490 19.79 20.29 -20.87
C PHE A 490 18.66 21.01 -20.09
N THR A 491 17.97 20.28 -19.21
CA THR A 491 16.78 20.76 -18.50
C THR A 491 17.09 21.43 -17.17
N HIS A 492 18.12 20.96 -16.46
CA HIS A 492 18.43 21.37 -15.08
C HIS A 492 19.93 21.64 -14.84
N GLY A 493 20.73 21.74 -15.91
CA GLY A 493 22.15 22.07 -15.84
C GLY A 493 22.43 23.55 -16.05
N LYS A 494 23.67 23.87 -16.46
CA LYS A 494 24.11 25.26 -16.70
C LYS A 494 23.18 25.96 -17.71
N PRO A 495 22.84 27.25 -17.53
CA PRO A 495 22.06 28.00 -18.52
C PRO A 495 22.84 28.18 -19.85
N PRO A 496 22.15 28.50 -20.96
CA PRO A 496 22.78 28.85 -22.24
C PRO A 496 23.81 29.98 -22.12
N SER A 497 24.78 30.03 -23.04
CA SER A 497 25.89 30.99 -22.99
C SER A 497 25.48 32.46 -23.17
N ASP A 498 24.30 32.71 -23.75
CA ASP A 498 23.71 34.03 -23.95
C ASP A 498 22.81 34.46 -22.79
N PHE A 499 22.57 33.59 -21.80
CA PHE A 499 21.84 33.97 -20.59
C PHE A 499 22.71 34.87 -19.70
N SER A 500 22.10 35.95 -19.20
CA SER A 500 22.70 36.83 -18.19
C SER A 500 21.72 37.06 -17.05
N ILE A 501 22.21 36.94 -15.83
CA ILE A 501 21.41 37.13 -14.63
C ILE A 501 21.08 38.63 -14.44
N SER A 502 19.82 38.93 -14.08
CA SER A 502 19.38 40.31 -13.85
C SER A 502 19.45 40.71 -12.38
N TYR A 503 20.38 41.59 -12.05
CA TYR A 503 20.46 42.29 -10.75
C TYR A 503 19.57 43.53 -10.68
N TYR A 504 18.53 43.63 -11.53
CA TYR A 504 17.52 44.68 -11.35
C TYR A 504 16.81 44.47 -10.00
N ILE A 505 16.73 45.52 -9.19
CA ILE A 505 16.00 45.57 -7.92
C ILE A 505 14.62 46.19 -8.18
N PRO A 506 13.54 45.40 -8.14
CA PRO A 506 12.19 45.93 -8.22
C PRO A 506 11.90 46.87 -7.05
N HIS A 507 11.07 47.87 -7.29
CA HIS A 507 10.60 48.83 -6.29
C HIS A 507 9.12 49.13 -6.56
N GLY A 508 8.41 49.62 -5.54
CA GLY A 508 6.99 49.91 -5.60
C GLY A 508 6.59 51.02 -4.64
N ASP A 509 5.28 51.20 -4.45
CA ASP A 509 4.72 52.27 -3.61
C ASP A 509 4.35 51.79 -2.20
N TYR A 510 4.64 50.52 -1.85
CA TYR A 510 4.39 50.02 -0.50
C TYR A 510 5.37 50.66 0.49
N THR A 511 4.84 51.13 1.62
CA THR A 511 5.66 51.62 2.73
C THR A 511 5.78 50.50 3.77
N PRO A 512 7.00 49.98 4.03
CA PRO A 512 7.22 48.95 5.04
C PRO A 512 6.64 49.36 6.39
N ALA A 513 5.83 48.49 6.97
CA ALA A 513 5.06 48.74 8.18
C ALA A 513 5.48 47.86 9.36
N PHE A 514 6.09 46.70 9.09
CA PHE A 514 6.34 45.67 10.10
C PHE A 514 7.84 45.44 10.33
N PRO A 515 8.42 45.90 11.45
CA PRO A 515 9.75 45.47 11.84
C PRO A 515 9.74 43.99 12.27
N PRO A 516 10.90 43.31 12.29
CA PRO A 516 10.98 41.96 12.84
C PRO A 516 10.54 41.93 14.31
N PHE A 517 9.81 40.89 14.69
CA PHE A 517 9.35 40.67 16.06
C PHE A 517 10.27 39.67 16.76
N HIS A 518 11.00 40.15 17.77
CA HIS A 518 11.89 39.33 18.58
C HIS A 518 11.19 38.81 19.82
N LEU A 519 11.16 37.49 19.96
CA LEU A 519 10.64 36.79 21.13
C LEU A 519 11.80 36.14 21.88
N ASN A 520 12.03 36.54 23.13
CA ASN A 520 13.09 36.01 24.00
C ASN A 520 12.50 35.38 25.27
N ASN A 521 11.53 34.48 25.10
CA ASN A 521 10.86 33.76 26.19
C ASN A 521 10.69 32.30 25.80
N SER A 522 10.39 31.42 26.77
CA SER A 522 10.08 30.02 26.46
C SER A 522 8.67 29.89 25.86
N PHE A 523 8.57 29.19 24.73
CA PHE A 523 7.30 28.85 24.08
C PHE A 523 7.34 27.43 23.52
N ASN A 524 6.17 26.84 23.33
CA ASN A 524 6.04 25.52 22.71
C ASN A 524 6.11 25.67 21.18
N VAL A 525 6.72 24.70 20.53
CA VAL A 525 6.81 24.60 19.07
C VAL A 525 6.37 23.20 18.66
N THR A 526 5.63 23.11 17.56
CA THR A 526 5.29 21.85 16.91
C THR A 526 5.69 21.96 15.45
N ILE A 527 6.49 21.01 14.98
CA ILE A 527 6.85 20.90 13.57
C ILE A 527 5.92 19.88 12.93
N ILE A 528 5.21 20.35 11.89
CA ILE A 528 4.31 19.52 11.09
C ILE A 528 4.94 19.29 9.71
N LEU A 529 4.80 18.07 9.21
CA LEU A 529 5.35 17.65 7.92
C LEU A 529 4.22 17.13 7.03
N SER A 530 4.22 17.51 5.76
CA SER A 530 3.32 16.97 4.75
C SER A 530 4.11 16.02 3.84
N PRO A 531 3.63 14.80 3.57
CA PRO A 531 2.30 14.28 3.91
C PRO A 531 2.20 13.62 5.30
N ASP A 532 3.28 13.57 6.08
CA ASP A 532 3.40 12.65 7.22
C ASP A 532 2.34 12.85 8.32
N ASN A 533 2.17 14.07 8.80
CA ASN A 533 1.34 14.35 9.98
C ASN A 533 0.54 15.67 9.91
N ALA A 534 0.70 16.47 8.85
CA ALA A 534 0.13 17.81 8.77
C ALA A 534 -1.38 17.89 8.94
N GLU A 535 -2.17 17.01 8.29
CA GLU A 535 -3.63 17.08 8.39
C GLU A 535 -4.12 16.89 9.83
N GLU A 536 -3.60 15.88 10.53
CA GLU A 536 -4.02 15.57 11.89
C GLU A 536 -3.56 16.62 12.89
N GLU A 537 -2.35 17.16 12.74
CA GLU A 537 -1.86 18.21 13.63
C GLU A 537 -2.55 19.56 13.40
N ILE A 538 -2.89 19.91 12.16
CA ILE A 538 -3.69 21.12 11.86
C ILE A 538 -5.10 20.99 12.46
N LYS A 539 -5.74 19.82 12.34
CA LYS A 539 -7.04 19.58 13.00
C LYS A 539 -6.94 19.72 14.51
N LYS A 540 -5.90 19.15 15.14
CA LYS A 540 -5.66 19.29 16.58
C LYS A 540 -5.48 20.76 17.00
N LEU A 541 -4.75 21.54 16.21
CA LEU A 541 -4.56 22.98 16.45
C LEU A 541 -5.92 23.72 16.42
N ILE A 542 -6.74 23.47 15.40
CA ILE A 542 -8.09 24.04 15.26
C ILE A 542 -8.99 23.62 16.41
N ASP A 543 -8.99 22.33 16.77
CA ASP A 543 -9.79 21.80 17.87
C ASP A 543 -9.43 22.44 19.22
N GLY A 544 -8.16 22.80 19.41
CA GLY A 544 -7.65 23.49 20.59
C GLY A 544 -8.06 24.96 20.74
N ALA A 545 -8.52 25.63 19.68
CA ALA A 545 -8.88 27.05 19.71
C ALA A 545 -10.07 27.32 20.65
N LYS A 546 -10.03 28.41 21.42
CA LYS A 546 -11.10 28.74 22.40
C LYS A 546 -11.85 30.02 22.10
N GLU A 547 -11.19 30.98 21.46
CA GLU A 547 -11.72 32.34 21.28
C GLU A 547 -11.73 32.73 19.80
N GLU A 548 -10.60 32.57 19.10
CA GLU A 548 -10.46 32.94 17.69
C GLU A 548 -9.54 31.97 16.92
N ILE A 549 -9.72 31.91 15.59
CA ILE A 549 -8.87 31.22 14.62
C ILE A 549 -8.58 32.20 13.48
N LEU A 550 -7.35 32.71 13.39
CA LEU A 550 -6.94 33.58 12.30
C LEU A 550 -6.26 32.77 11.19
N ILE A 551 -6.68 32.96 9.94
CA ILE A 551 -6.20 32.17 8.80
C ILE A 551 -5.71 33.10 7.70
N GLU A 552 -4.43 32.93 7.33
CA GLU A 552 -3.84 33.53 6.13
C GLU A 552 -3.30 32.38 5.26
N GLN A 553 -3.89 32.20 4.08
CA GLN A 553 -3.55 31.14 3.13
C GLN A 553 -3.59 31.71 1.71
N ALA A 554 -2.70 31.24 0.84
CA ALA A 554 -2.71 31.61 -0.58
C ALA A 554 -4.00 31.13 -1.27
N SER A 555 -4.51 29.96 -0.87
CA SER A 555 -5.81 29.45 -1.28
C SER A 555 -6.36 28.45 -0.25
N ILE A 556 -7.68 28.31 -0.22
CA ILE A 556 -8.38 27.25 0.50
C ILE A 556 -9.50 26.73 -0.41
N GLU A 557 -9.41 25.46 -0.81
CA GLU A 557 -10.43 24.82 -1.63
C GLU A 557 -11.50 24.19 -0.73
N LYS A 558 -12.77 24.40 -1.09
CA LYS A 558 -13.92 23.84 -0.36
C LYS A 558 -14.01 22.33 -0.48
N GLU A 559 -13.69 21.79 -1.65
CA GLU A 559 -13.81 20.38 -1.96
C GLU A 559 -12.46 19.85 -2.40
N TRP A 560 -12.03 18.76 -1.76
CA TRP A 560 -10.93 17.91 -2.23
C TRP A 560 -11.50 16.76 -3.06
N SER A 561 -10.63 15.97 -3.67
CA SER A 561 -11.01 14.86 -4.57
C SER A 561 -11.92 13.81 -3.91
N ASN A 562 -11.97 13.74 -2.58
CA ASN A 562 -12.75 12.81 -1.79
C ASN A 562 -13.91 13.45 -1.00
N GLY A 563 -14.23 14.73 -1.25
CA GLY A 563 -15.36 15.42 -0.61
C GLY A 563 -14.98 16.77 -0.01
N ILE A 564 -15.75 17.22 0.99
CA ILE A 564 -15.50 18.51 1.65
C ILE A 564 -14.13 18.47 2.35
N ASN A 565 -13.35 19.53 2.17
CA ASN A 565 -12.08 19.74 2.85
C ASN A 565 -12.24 19.59 4.36
N HIS A 566 -11.53 18.61 4.94
CA HIS A 566 -11.69 18.26 6.35
C HIS A 566 -11.17 19.33 7.30
N ILE A 567 -10.19 20.14 6.89
CA ILE A 567 -9.69 21.28 7.66
C ILE A 567 -10.77 22.36 7.69
N GLN A 568 -11.38 22.68 6.54
CA GLN A 568 -12.48 23.64 6.48
C GLN A 568 -13.68 23.20 7.32
N LYS A 569 -14.07 21.91 7.22
CA LYS A 569 -15.15 21.36 8.05
C LYS A 569 -14.86 21.55 9.54
N LYS A 570 -13.60 21.38 9.98
CA LYS A 570 -13.22 21.63 11.38
C LYS A 570 -13.32 23.10 11.78
N ILE A 571 -12.92 24.01 10.90
CA ILE A 571 -13.07 25.45 11.14
C ILE A 571 -14.56 25.81 11.29
N GLU A 572 -15.42 25.29 10.41
CA GLU A 572 -16.87 25.48 10.47
C GLU A 572 -17.46 24.93 11.79
N GLU A 573 -17.09 23.71 12.18
CA GLU A 573 -17.51 23.10 13.46
C GLU A 573 -17.08 23.93 14.69
N LYS A 574 -15.94 24.63 14.63
CA LYS A 574 -15.48 25.52 15.71
C LYS A 574 -16.26 26.83 15.74
N ASN A 575 -16.54 27.41 14.58
CA ASN A 575 -17.36 28.60 14.45
C ASN A 575 -18.79 28.38 14.98
N GLU A 576 -19.40 27.24 14.65
CA GLU A 576 -20.72 26.85 15.17
C GLU A 576 -20.75 26.71 16.70
N ARG A 577 -19.59 26.47 17.33
CA ARG A 577 -19.42 26.41 18.79
C ARG A 577 -19.07 27.77 19.42
N GLY A 578 -19.02 28.84 18.64
CA GLY A 578 -18.81 30.20 19.12
C GLY A 578 -17.36 30.69 19.12
N VAL A 579 -16.43 29.97 18.47
CA VAL A 579 -15.06 30.45 18.24
C VAL A 579 -15.05 31.36 17.01
N ALA A 580 -14.52 32.58 17.11
CA ALA A 580 -14.40 33.47 15.97
C ALA A 580 -13.44 32.89 14.91
N VAL A 581 -13.72 33.13 13.63
CA VAL A 581 -12.87 32.73 12.50
C VAL A 581 -12.67 33.93 11.59
#